data_AF-A0A150LZ08-F1
#
_entry.id   AF-A0A150LZ08-F1
#
_cell.length_a   1.000
_cell.length_b   1.000
_cell.length_c   1.000
_cell.angle_alpha   90.00
_cell.angle_beta   90.00
_cell.angle_gamma   90.00
#
_symmetry.space_group_name_H-M   'P 1'
#
loop_
_entity.id
_entity.type
_entity.pdbx_description
1 polymer ?
#
loop_
_entity_poly.entity_id
_entity_poly.type
_entity_poly.pdbx_seq_one_letter_code
_entity_poly.pdbx_strand_id
1 'polypeptide(L)'
;MRNSADNVKLKNSERRRSKLGLFFSPEMFTSSFHLLNVVNAQDQAVGLVAALFAEKKVYVYGILEKEGVEEDFKELALHYIKGLAKTAPDAEVYSCVYSGCRKIDFQDEAE
;
A
#
# COMPACT_ATOMS: atom_id res chain seq x y z
N MET A 1 4.94 -33.19 -18.02
CA MET A 1 4.82 -32.16 -19.07
C MET A 1 3.69 -31.22 -18.67
N ARG A 2 3.96 -29.97 -18.27
CA ARG A 2 2.89 -29.02 -17.92
C ARG A 2 2.26 -28.48 -19.21
N ASN A 3 0.94 -28.45 -19.28
CA ASN A 3 0.19 -28.16 -20.50
C ASN A 3 0.36 -26.70 -20.95
N SER A 4 0.37 -26.48 -22.27
CA SER A 4 0.51 -25.15 -22.90
C SER A 4 -0.51 -24.12 -22.37
N ALA A 5 -1.70 -24.58 -21.97
CA ALA A 5 -2.74 -23.74 -21.36
C ALA A 5 -2.36 -23.18 -19.97
N ASP A 6 -1.59 -23.92 -19.17
CA ASP A 6 -1.12 -23.45 -17.86
C ASP A 6 -0.05 -22.38 -18.02
N ASN A 7 0.84 -22.53 -19.01
CA ASN A 7 1.83 -21.52 -19.36
C ASN A 7 1.20 -20.22 -19.90
N VAL A 8 0.07 -20.32 -20.62
CA VAL A 8 -0.69 -19.15 -21.10
C VAL A 8 -1.44 -18.47 -19.94
N LYS A 9 -1.98 -19.23 -18.98
CA LYS A 9 -2.58 -18.66 -17.75
C LYS A 9 -1.53 -17.96 -16.87
N LEU A 10 -0.37 -18.58 -16.66
CA LEU A 10 0.75 -17.98 -15.94
C LEU A 10 1.25 -16.71 -16.64
N LYS A 11 1.52 -16.77 -17.95
CA LYS A 11 1.90 -15.58 -18.75
C LYS A 11 0.81 -14.51 -18.79
N ASN A 12 -0.47 -14.87 -18.76
CA ASN A 12 -1.56 -13.89 -18.69
C ASN A 12 -1.76 -13.33 -17.28
N SER A 13 -1.48 -14.09 -16.22
CA SER A 13 -1.43 -13.58 -14.84
C SER A 13 -0.23 -12.66 -14.62
N GLU A 14 0.91 -12.95 -15.27
CA GLU A 14 2.10 -12.09 -15.32
C GLU A 14 1.88 -10.85 -16.21
N ARG A 15 1.19 -10.98 -17.35
CA ARG A 15 0.78 -9.83 -18.19
C ARG A 15 -0.28 -8.95 -17.55
N ARG A 16 -1.12 -9.46 -16.64
CA ARG A 16 -2.01 -8.60 -15.84
C ARG A 16 -1.25 -7.83 -14.75
N ARG A 17 -0.08 -8.31 -14.33
CA ARG A 17 0.86 -7.57 -13.46
C ARG A 17 1.66 -6.50 -14.22
N SER A 18 1.58 -6.43 -15.55
CA SER A 18 2.41 -5.51 -16.35
C SER A 18 1.80 -4.12 -16.56
N LYS A 19 0.90 -3.67 -15.69
CA LYS A 19 0.45 -2.28 -15.63
C LYS A 19 0.77 -1.72 -14.25
N LEU A 20 2.01 -1.27 -14.08
CA LEU A 20 2.58 -0.43 -13.00
C LEU A 20 2.10 -0.60 -11.54
N GLY A 21 1.41 -1.68 -11.18
CA GLY A 21 0.85 -1.84 -9.85
C GLY A 21 1.91 -1.84 -8.75
N LEU A 22 1.64 -1.09 -7.70
CA LEU A 22 2.36 -1.17 -6.43
C LEU A 22 1.66 -2.17 -5.52
N PHE A 23 2.45 -2.85 -4.69
CA PHE A 23 1.96 -3.87 -3.76
C PHE A 23 2.58 -3.66 -2.38
N PHE A 24 1.85 -4.05 -1.34
CA PHE A 24 2.45 -4.19 -0.01
C PHE A 24 3.21 -5.51 0.09
N SER A 25 4.44 -5.43 0.58
CA SER A 25 5.26 -6.55 1.02
C SER A 25 5.51 -6.38 2.52
N PRO A 26 4.77 -7.10 3.39
CA PRO A 26 4.90 -6.94 4.83
C PRO A 26 6.30 -7.29 5.33
N GLU A 27 6.91 -6.39 6.09
CA GLU A 27 8.19 -6.61 6.77
C GLU A 27 7.98 -6.98 8.24
N MET A 28 7.04 -6.32 8.91
CA MET A 28 6.61 -6.66 10.26
C MET A 28 5.10 -6.43 10.39
N PHE A 29 4.38 -7.39 10.98
CA PHE A 29 2.92 -7.30 11.11
C PHE A 29 2.48 -7.87 12.46
N THR A 30 2.13 -6.98 13.38
CA THR A 30 1.70 -7.31 14.74
C THR A 30 0.40 -6.58 15.06
N SER A 31 -0.28 -6.99 16.13
CA SER A 31 -1.51 -6.32 16.59
C SER A 31 -1.35 -4.83 16.94
N SER A 32 -0.12 -4.41 17.26
CA SER A 32 0.17 -3.05 17.69
C SER A 32 0.87 -2.21 16.61
N PHE A 33 1.41 -2.86 15.58
CA PHE A 33 2.26 -2.21 14.60
C PHE A 33 2.35 -2.99 13.29
N HIS A 34 2.19 -2.29 12.17
CA HIS A 34 2.44 -2.79 10.83
C HIS A 34 3.57 -1.99 10.17
N LEU A 35 4.47 -2.69 9.49
CA LEU A 35 5.53 -2.17 8.64
C LEU A 35 5.42 -2.87 7.28
N LEU A 36 5.07 -2.10 6.25
CA LEU A 36 4.76 -2.60 4.93
C LEU A 36 5.68 -1.91 3.93
N ASN A 37 6.59 -2.66 3.31
CA ASN A 37 7.29 -2.17 2.14
C ASN A 37 6.31 -2.00 0.99
N VAL A 38 6.49 -0.96 0.20
CA VAL A 38 5.80 -0.79 -1.07
C VAL A 38 6.75 -1.22 -2.17
N VAL A 39 6.37 -2.26 -2.90
CA VAL A 39 7.18 -2.85 -3.96
C VAL A 39 6.49 -2.72 -5.31
N ASN A 40 7.29 -2.62 -6.37
CA ASN A 40 6.79 -2.67 -7.73
C ASN A 40 6.64 -4.13 -8.23
N ALA A 41 6.19 -4.30 -9.47
CA ALA A 41 6.06 -5.61 -10.11
C ALA A 41 7.39 -6.39 -10.27
N GLN A 42 8.54 -5.74 -10.08
CA GLN A 42 9.87 -6.34 -10.10
C GLN A 42 10.38 -6.66 -8.68
N ASP A 43 9.51 -6.58 -7.67
CA ASP A 43 9.83 -6.79 -6.25
C ASP A 43 10.89 -5.82 -5.70
N GLN A 44 11.01 -4.65 -6.32
CA GLN A 44 11.89 -3.58 -5.86
C GLN A 44 11.13 -2.68 -4.89
N ALA A 45 11.70 -2.44 -3.71
CA ALA A 45 11.18 -1.46 -2.77
C ALA A 45 11.24 -0.05 -3.38
N VAL A 46 10.11 0.64 -3.33
CA VAL A 46 9.94 2.01 -3.84
C VAL A 46 9.39 2.96 -2.77
N GLY A 47 9.02 2.43 -1.61
CA GLY A 47 8.49 3.19 -0.48
C GLY A 47 8.10 2.29 0.68
N LEU A 48 7.43 2.89 1.67
CA LEU A 48 7.02 2.25 2.91
C LEU A 48 5.70 2.84 3.39
N VAL A 49 4.86 2.00 4.02
CA VAL A 49 3.75 2.43 4.87
C VAL A 49 3.86 1.75 6.23
N ALA A 50 3.77 2.52 7.29
CA ALA A 50 3.73 2.06 8.67
C ALA A 50 2.40 2.45 9.33
N ALA A 51 1.87 1.56 10.17
CA ALA A 51 0.72 1.86 11.01
C ALA A 51 1.02 1.51 12.47
N LEU A 52 0.78 2.45 13.38
CA LEU A 52 0.91 2.25 14.82
C LEU A 52 -0.47 2.34 15.47
N PHE A 53 -0.83 1.31 16.23
CA PHE A 53 -2.11 1.22 16.94
C PHE A 53 -1.89 1.54 18.41
N ALA A 54 -2.50 2.62 18.88
CA ALA A 54 -2.35 3.13 20.23
C ALA A 54 -3.72 3.45 20.83
N GLU A 55 -4.26 2.51 21.61
CA GLU A 55 -5.58 2.62 22.24
C GLU A 55 -6.68 3.01 21.23
N LYS A 56 -7.16 4.25 21.31
CA LYS A 56 -8.21 4.82 20.45
C LYS A 56 -7.66 5.61 19.26
N LYS A 57 -6.41 5.37 18.88
CA LYS A 57 -5.74 6.09 17.79
C LYS A 57 -4.97 5.13 16.90
N VAL A 58 -5.02 5.39 15.61
CA VAL A 58 -4.19 4.73 14.60
C VAL A 58 -3.39 5.79 13.87
N TYR A 59 -2.07 5.66 13.89
CA TYR A 59 -1.18 6.58 13.19
C TYR A 59 -0.61 5.89 11.95
N VAL A 60 -0.90 6.44 10.78
CA VAL A 60 -0.41 5.96 9.51
C VAL A 60 0.65 6.93 8.98
N TYR A 61 1.85 6.40 8.74
CA TYR A 61 2.92 7.12 8.08
C TYR A 61 3.22 6.43 6.75
N GLY A 62 3.38 7.19 5.67
CA GLY A 62 3.77 6.65 4.38
C GLY A 62 4.80 7.53 3.70
N ILE A 63 5.76 6.91 3.03
CA ILE A 63 6.74 7.60 2.21
C ILE A 63 6.99 6.80 0.94
N LEU A 64 6.83 7.46 -0.21
CA LEU A 64 7.26 6.95 -1.50
C LEU A 64 8.59 7.64 -1.85
N GLU A 65 9.62 6.85 -2.07
CA GLU A 65 10.96 7.33 -2.39
C GLU A 65 11.18 7.47 -3.89
N LYS A 66 10.44 6.70 -4.70
CA LYS A 66 10.57 6.68 -6.16
C LYS A 66 9.51 7.54 -6.84
N GLU A 67 9.96 8.43 -7.73
CA GLU A 67 9.08 9.22 -8.59
C GLU A 67 8.44 8.39 -9.73
N GLY A 68 7.30 8.85 -10.24
CA GLY A 68 6.61 8.28 -11.41
C GLY A 68 5.56 7.21 -11.10
N VAL A 69 5.28 6.94 -9.82
CA VAL A 69 4.26 5.99 -9.34
C VAL A 69 3.41 6.58 -8.21
N GLU A 70 3.30 7.90 -8.15
CA GLU A 70 2.65 8.64 -7.08
C GLU A 70 1.15 8.35 -6.98
N GLU A 71 0.45 8.29 -8.11
CA GLU A 71 -0.99 8.02 -8.12
C GLU A 71 -1.30 6.60 -7.65
N ASP A 72 -0.54 5.61 -8.12
CA ASP A 72 -0.69 4.21 -7.69
C ASP A 72 -0.40 4.07 -6.19
N PHE A 73 0.59 4.79 -5.67
CA PHE A 73 0.91 4.82 -4.25
C PHE A 73 -0.19 5.50 -3.42
N LYS A 74 -0.72 6.63 -3.91
CA LYS A 74 -1.81 7.36 -3.27
C LYS A 74 -3.04 6.47 -3.14
N GLU A 75 -3.46 5.80 -4.22
CA GLU A 75 -4.60 4.88 -4.21
C GLU A 75 -4.38 3.70 -3.25
N LEU A 76 -3.18 3.07 -3.30
CA LEU A 76 -2.82 1.97 -2.42
C LEU A 76 -2.86 2.36 -0.93
N ALA A 77 -2.23 3.49 -0.59
CA ALA A 77 -2.21 4.02 0.77
C ALA A 77 -3.62 4.40 1.25
N LEU A 78 -4.42 5.01 0.39
CA LEU A 78 -5.79 5.42 0.70
C LEU A 78 -6.69 4.22 1.01
N HIS A 79 -6.63 3.16 0.20
CA HIS A 79 -7.38 1.93 0.46
C HIS A 79 -6.98 1.27 1.77
N TYR A 80 -5.69 1.29 2.10
CA TYR A 80 -5.20 0.79 3.37
C TYR A 80 -5.73 1.60 4.56
N ILE A 81 -5.62 2.94 4.49
CA ILE A 81 -6.14 3.85 5.53
C ILE A 81 -7.65 3.65 5.74
N LYS A 82 -8.43 3.58 4.66
CA LYS A 82 -9.87 3.29 4.73
C LYS A 82 -10.16 1.91 5.33
N GLY A 83 -9.34 0.92 5.03
CA GLY A 83 -9.43 -0.41 5.63
C GLY A 83 -9.25 -0.36 7.15
N LEU A 84 -8.25 0.39 7.62
CA LEU A 84 -8.00 0.59 9.05
C LEU A 84 -9.16 1.31 9.75
N ALA A 85 -9.71 2.36 9.13
CA ALA A 85 -10.85 3.08 9.68
C ALA A 85 -12.10 2.19 9.82
N LYS A 86 -12.31 1.23 8.90
CA LYS A 86 -13.43 0.28 8.95
C LYS A 86 -13.25 -0.78 10.04
N THR A 87 -12.02 -1.22 10.32
CA THR A 87 -11.76 -2.29 11.28
C THR A 87 -11.58 -1.80 12.71
N ALA A 88 -11.30 -0.52 12.90
CA ALA A 88 -11.18 0.13 14.21
C ALA A 88 -12.18 1.31 14.32
N PRO A 89 -13.51 1.04 14.38
CA PRO A 89 -14.53 2.09 14.35
C PRO A 89 -14.49 3.03 15.57
N ASP A 90 -13.91 2.56 16.68
CA ASP A 90 -13.74 3.34 17.92
C ASP A 90 -12.41 4.10 17.98
N ALA A 91 -11.58 4.01 16.93
CA ALA A 91 -10.27 4.64 16.87
C ALA A 91 -10.22 5.75 15.82
N GLU A 92 -9.58 6.86 16.18
CA GLU A 92 -9.31 7.96 15.27
C GLU A 92 -8.08 7.63 14.41
N VAL A 93 -8.24 7.66 13.09
CA VAL A 93 -7.16 7.40 12.13
C VAL A 93 -6.51 8.72 11.71
N TYR A 94 -5.22 8.85 11.99
CA TYR A 94 -4.38 9.97 11.59
C TYR A 94 -3.42 9.49 10.50
N SER A 95 -3.31 10.22 9.39
CA SER A 95 -2.42 9.86 8.29
C SER A 95 -1.49 11.00 7.90
N CYS A 96 -0.22 10.69 7.70
CA CYS A 96 0.76 11.59 7.11
C CYS A 96 1.56 10.84 6.04
N VAL A 97 1.27 11.10 4.77
CA VAL A 97 1.82 10.36 3.64
C VAL A 97 2.55 11.32 2.70
N TYR A 98 3.71 10.91 2.21
CA TYR A 98 4.59 11.72 1.37
C TYR A 98 5.02 10.99 0.09
N SER A 99 5.26 11.76 -0.96
CA SER A 99 6.03 11.35 -2.15
C SER A 99 7.25 12.26 -2.23
N GLY A 100 8.43 11.69 -1.96
CA GLY A 100 9.64 12.45 -1.70
C GLY A 100 9.39 13.48 -0.59
N CYS A 101 9.59 14.76 -0.90
CA CYS A 101 9.37 15.87 0.03
C CYS A 101 7.97 16.50 -0.04
N ARG A 102 7.05 15.93 -0.82
CA ARG A 102 5.70 16.47 -1.04
C ARG A 102 4.68 15.70 -0.22
N LYS A 103 3.89 16.40 0.59
CA LYS A 103 2.78 15.79 1.31
C LYS A 103 1.68 15.39 0.31
N ILE A 104 1.15 14.19 0.46
CA ILE A 104 -0.03 13.72 -0.26
C ILE A 104 -1.24 14.08 0.57
N ASP A 105 -2.10 14.92 0.01
CA ASP A 105 -3.40 15.22 0.60
C ASP A 105 -4.46 14.25 0.07
N PHE A 106 -5.17 13.64 1.00
CA PHE A 106 -6.31 12.75 0.74
C PHE A 106 -7.66 13.49 0.86
N GLN A 107 -7.62 14.83 0.81
CA GLN A 107 -8.83 15.66 0.82
C GLN A 107 -9.60 15.41 -0.48
N ASP A 108 -10.61 14.54 -0.37
CA ASP A 108 -11.84 14.41 -1.20
C ASP A 108 -12.48 13.01 -1.10
N GLU A 109 -11.98 12.10 -0.24
CA GLU A 109 -12.57 10.76 -0.09
C GLU A 109 -12.92 10.36 1.35
N ALA A 110 -13.14 11.35 2.20
CA ALA A 110 -13.69 11.20 3.56
C ALA A 110 -15.22 11.33 3.53
N GLU A 111 -15.89 10.46 2.76
CA GLU A 111 -17.29 10.07 2.93
C GLU A 111 -17.41 8.54 2.83
#